data_AF-A0AA97E897-F1
#
_entry.id   AF-A0AA97E897-F1
#
_cell.length_a   1.000
_cell.length_b   1.000
_cell.length_c   1.000
_cell.angle_alpha   90.00
_cell.angle_beta   90.00
_cell.angle_gamma   90.00
#
_symmetry.space_group_name_H-M   'P 1'
#
loop_
_entity.id
_entity.type
_entity.pdbx_description
1 polymer ?
#
loop_
_entity_poly.entity_id
_entity_poly.type
_entity_poly.pdbx_seq_one_letter_code
_entity_poly.pdbx_strand_id
1 'polypeptide(L)' 'MIRLDLNTNDAEALLRHAKSFEPATGDVREDRRLSDALRDLAEAIEESFCRDGH' A
#
# COMPACT_ATOMS: atom_id res chain seq x y z
N MET A 1 6.94 -17.93 0.52
CA MET A 1 7.00 -16.67 1.28
C MET A 1 7.79 -15.69 0.44
N ILE A 2 7.13 -14.75 -0.23
CA ILE A 2 7.80 -13.77 -1.08
C ILE A 2 8.37 -12.73 -0.12
N ARG A 3 9.70 -12.73 0.08
CA ARG A 3 10.38 -11.66 0.78
C ARG A 3 10.41 -10.48 -0.17
N LEU A 4 9.57 -9.51 0.11
CA LEU A 4 9.56 -8.24 -0.59
C LEU A 4 10.79 -7.47 -0.07
N ASP A 5 11.93 -7.62 -0.74
CA ASP A 5 13.11 -6.77 -0.53
C ASP A 5 12.81 -5.42 -1.18
N LEU A 6 11.86 -4.69 -0.58
CA LEU A 6 11.47 -3.39 -1.04
C LEU A 6 12.38 -2.40 -0.32
N ASN A 7 13.35 -1.85 -1.05
CA ASN A 7 14.14 -0.73 -0.57
C ASN A 7 13.18 0.38 -0.11
N THR A 8 13.56 1.16 0.91
CA THR A 8 12.69 2.21 1.48
C THR A 8 12.09 3.14 0.44
N ASN A 9 12.83 3.38 -0.64
CA ASN A 9 12.36 4.17 -1.78
C ASN A 9 11.22 3.51 -2.57
N ASP A 10 11.28 2.21 -2.82
CA ASP A 10 10.24 1.46 -3.54
C ASP A 10 8.97 1.28 -2.71
N ALA A 11 9.11 1.06 -1.39
CA ALA A 11 7.96 1.02 -0.49
C ALA A 11 7.32 2.39 -0.28
N GLU A 12 8.10 3.48 -0.23
CA GLU A 12 7.56 4.84 -0.26
C GLU A 12 6.87 5.15 -1.59
N ALA A 13 7.44 4.73 -2.72
CA ALA A 13 6.83 4.89 -4.04
C ALA A 13 5.51 4.12 -4.15
N LEU A 14 5.45 2.88 -3.65
CA LEU A 14 4.25 2.06 -3.62
C LEU A 14 3.18 2.65 -2.69
N LEU A 15 3.59 3.14 -1.51
CA LEU A 15 2.72 3.85 -0.57
C LEU A 15 2.12 5.09 -1.20
N ARG A 16 2.95 5.89 -1.87
CA ARG A 16 2.51 7.11 -2.57
C ARG A 16 1.59 6.78 -3.73
N HIS A 17 1.86 5.70 -4.47
CA HIS A 17 0.98 5.23 -5.53
C HIS A 17 -0.36 4.75 -4.96
N ALA A 18 -0.35 3.97 -3.87
CA ALA A 18 -1.56 3.51 -3.20
C ALA A 18 -2.43 4.66 -2.67
N LYS A 19 -1.81 5.73 -2.15
CA LYS A 19 -2.50 6.94 -1.68
C LYS A 19 -2.97 7.87 -2.81
N SER A 20 -2.31 7.83 -3.98
CA SER A 20 -2.66 8.65 -5.15
C SER A 20 -3.58 7.96 -6.15
N PHE A 21 -3.73 6.64 -6.04
CA PHE A 21 -4.58 5.85 -6.91
C PHE A 21 -6.03 6.03 -6.46
N GLU A 22 -6.79 6.82 -7.22
CA GLU A 22 -8.23 6.90 -7.06
C GLU A 22 -8.85 5.80 -7.92
N PRO A 23 -9.45 4.75 -7.32
CA PRO A 23 -10.17 3.78 -8.11
C PRO A 23 -11.28 4.50 -8.88
N ALA A 24 -11.32 4.24 -10.18
CA ALA A 24 -12.32 4.80 -11.09
C ALA A 24 -12.90 3.67 -11.95
N THR A 25 -13.10 2.51 -11.32
CA THR A 25 -13.52 1.27 -12.00
C THR A 25 -15.01 1.27 -12.36
N GLY A 26 -15.77 2.27 -11.93
CA GLY A 26 -17.22 2.38 -12.18
C GLY A 26 -18.09 1.53 -11.23
N ASP A 27 -17.49 0.58 -10.52
CA ASP A 27 -18.14 -0.27 -9.52
C ASP A 27 -17.83 0.18 -8.09
N VAL A 28 -18.78 0.82 -7.43
CA VAL A 28 -18.65 1.35 -6.04
C VAL A 28 -18.21 0.27 -5.04
N ARG A 29 -18.58 -1.00 -5.29
CA ARG A 29 -18.19 -2.13 -4.43
C ARG A 29 -16.72 -2.49 -4.59
N GLU A 30 -16.23 -2.53 -5.82
CA GLU A 30 -14.82 -2.78 -6.10
C GLU A 30 -13.96 -1.60 -5.67
N ASP A 31 -14.43 -0.39 -5.91
CA ASP A 31 -13.81 0.85 -5.48
C ASP A 31 -13.54 0.86 -3.97
N ARG A 32 -14.58 0.57 -3.18
CA ARG A 32 -14.48 0.49 -1.72
C ARG A 32 -13.55 -0.63 -1.27
N ARG A 33 -13.58 -1.79 -1.94
CA ARG A 33 -12.71 -2.92 -1.61
C ARG A 33 -11.24 -2.62 -1.94
N LEU A 34 -10.98 -1.96 -3.07
CA LEU A 34 -9.65 -1.59 -3.49
C LEU A 34 -9.08 -0.50 -2.60
N SER A 35 -9.88 0.52 -2.28
CA SER A 35 -9.50 1.58 -1.35
C SER A 35 -9.16 1.03 0.04
N ASP A 36 -9.94 0.06 0.53
CA ASP A 36 -9.69 -0.62 1.80
C ASP A 36 -8.39 -1.46 1.75
N ALA A 37 -8.16 -2.21 0.67
CA ALA A 37 -6.94 -3.00 0.48
C ALA A 37 -5.68 -2.12 0.32
N LEU A 38 -5.79 -0.98 -0.37
CA LEU A 38 -4.69 -0.01 -0.51
C LEU A 38 -4.34 0.63 0.83
N ARG A 39 -5.33 0.88 1.68
CA ARG A 39 -5.13 1.36 3.05
C ARG A 39 -4.45 0.31 3.93
N ASP A 40 -4.90 -0.94 3.87
CA ASP A 40 -4.28 -2.06 4.62
C ASP A 40 -2.82 -2.28 4.18
N LEU A 41 -2.56 -2.22 2.86
CA LEU A 41 -1.20 -2.27 2.31
C LEU A 41 -0.33 -1.11 2.80
N ALA A 42 -0.87 0.11 2.82
CA ALA A 42 -0.17 1.29 3.33
C ALA A 42 0.22 1.13 4.80
N GLU A 43 -0.72 0.69 5.63
CA GLU A 43 -0.50 0.47 7.07
C GLU A 43 0.53 -0.64 7.31
N ALA A 44 0.46 -1.74 6.57
CA ALA A 44 1.45 -2.83 6.66
C ALA A 44 2.86 -2.39 6.24
N ILE A 45 2.98 -1.51 5.24
CA ILE A 45 4.25 -0.94 4.81
C ILE A 45 4.79 0.02 5.89
N GLU A 46 3.96 0.90 6.44
CA GLU A 46 4.34 1.82 7.53
C GLU A 46 4.76 1.04 8.80
N GLU A 47 4.05 -0.04 9.14
CA GLU A 47 4.40 -0.92 10.26
C GLU A 47 5.72 -1.65 10.01
N SER A 48 5.95 -2.11 8.77
CA SER A 48 7.21 -2.75 8.38
C SER A 48 8.39 -1.78 8.49
N PHE A 49 8.21 -0.52 8.09
CA PHE A 49 9.21 0.53 8.28
C PHE A 49 9.49 0.86 9.74
N CYS A 50 8.45 0.90 10.58
CA CYS A 50 8.62 1.09 12.02
C CYS A 50 9.39 -0.08 12.65
N ARG A 51 9.17 -1.31 12.14
CA ARG A 51 9.82 -2.53 12.63
C ARG A 51 11.26 -2.71 12.14
N ASP A 52 11.63 -2.18 10.98
CA ASP A 52 12.98 -2.29 10.39
C ASP A 52 13.96 -1.22 10.91
N GLY A 53 13.50 -0.25 11.69
CA GLY A 53 14.35 0.68 12.43
C GLY A 53 15.09 0.01 13.60
N HIS A 54 16.13 -0.77 13.32
CA HIS A 54 17.11 -1.26 14.29
C HIS A 54 18.55 -0.93 13.89
#